data_AF-A0A401PLK4-F1
#
_entry.id   AF-A0A401PLK4-F1
#
_cell.length_a   1.000
_cell.length_b   1.000
_cell.length_c   1.000
_cell.angle_alpha   90.00
_cell.angle_beta   90.00
_cell.angle_gamma   90.00
#
_symmetry.space_group_name_H-M   'P 1'
#
loop_
_entity.id
_entity.type
_entity.pdbx_description
1 polymer ?
#
loop_
_entity_poly.entity_id
_entity_poly.type
_entity_poly.pdbx_seq_one_letter_code
_entity_poly.pdbx_strand_id
1 'polypeptide(L)'
;MLPSPPFLILAILWTIAINGAALTSSDDTNNRTSSIANLSCLFYDNTKMNCTWDIDGKPQADARYILSYMMNGKNRSKINKSGCSNAACHVQKFELFLFGKIKICVQLSQSPAKPHCIIILPVTYYKASPPIQVKINESKVEWEPPGGIHPSEDFFYQIEITDRSDDVKKIKDVESTKWSIENWNKRYSVRVRAKINNHISDSVWSDWCQAVNIDPVFKDWTLPIVITLIISGVLVVLFIVICRRYVLLENLCQPIPDPKNRFKGLIDHHNGDFQEWINAKQFMTKVPEECIAVAVDDEIFTS
;
A
#
# COMPACT_ATOMS: atom_id res chain seq x y z
N MET A 1 9.81 -14.39 -59.54
CA MET A 1 9.40 -13.34 -60.49
C MET A 1 9.66 -12.00 -59.83
N LEU A 2 10.73 -11.34 -60.29
CA LEU A 2 10.94 -9.90 -60.21
C LEU A 2 9.90 -9.21 -61.14
N PRO A 3 9.64 -7.89 -61.04
CA PRO A 3 10.69 -6.88 -61.25
C PRO A 3 10.73 -5.70 -60.25
N SER A 4 11.95 -5.18 -60.13
CA SER A 4 12.38 -3.88 -59.62
C SER A 4 12.29 -2.80 -60.75
N PRO A 5 12.94 -1.61 -60.64
CA PRO A 5 12.57 -0.36 -59.95
C PRO A 5 12.50 0.83 -60.99
N PRO A 6 12.58 2.14 -60.64
CA PRO A 6 13.87 2.78 -60.32
C PRO A 6 13.86 3.95 -59.30
N PHE A 7 14.97 4.03 -58.56
CA PHE A 7 15.76 5.21 -58.18
C PHE A 7 15.09 6.58 -57.98
N LEU A 8 15.32 7.19 -56.79
CA LEU A 8 15.85 8.55 -56.69
C LEU A 8 16.54 8.77 -55.33
N ILE A 9 17.85 8.93 -55.40
CA ILE A 9 18.76 9.35 -54.34
C ILE A 9 18.68 10.88 -54.27
N LEU A 10 18.48 11.44 -53.08
CA LEU A 10 18.77 12.85 -52.80
C LEU A 10 19.50 12.93 -51.46
N ALA A 11 20.81 12.83 -51.55
CA ALA A 11 21.73 13.25 -50.51
C ALA A 11 21.74 14.79 -50.49
N ILE A 12 21.36 15.38 -49.36
CA ILE A 12 21.50 16.82 -49.14
C ILE A 12 22.78 17.04 -48.34
N LEU A 13 23.83 17.47 -49.06
CA LEU A 13 25.02 18.10 -48.52
C LEU A 13 24.66 19.51 -48.03
N TRP A 14 24.95 19.83 -46.77
CA TRP A 14 25.20 21.20 -46.34
C TRP A 14 26.65 21.31 -45.87
N THR A 15 27.50 21.75 -46.79
CA THR A 15 28.78 22.38 -46.48
C THR A 15 28.51 23.85 -46.16
N ILE A 16 28.75 24.27 -44.92
CA ILE A 16 29.16 25.65 -44.64
C ILE A 16 30.48 25.57 -43.89
N ALA A 17 31.53 25.95 -44.61
CA ALA A 17 32.82 26.28 -44.05
C ALA A 17 32.72 27.59 -43.27
N ILE A 18 33.16 27.59 -42.02
CA ILE A 18 33.70 28.80 -41.38
C ILE A 18 35.14 28.49 -41.02
N ASN A 19 36.03 29.11 -41.80
CA ASN A 19 37.45 29.20 -41.51
C ASN A 19 37.64 29.95 -40.19
N GLY A 20 38.16 29.24 -39.19
CA GLY A 20 38.84 29.81 -38.03
C GLY A 20 40.13 29.04 -37.85
N ALA A 21 41.16 29.40 -38.63
CA ALA A 21 42.49 28.82 -38.50
C ALA A 21 43.07 29.19 -37.12
N ALA A 22 43.07 28.24 -36.19
CA ALA A 22 44.01 28.21 -35.09
C ALA A 22 44.98 27.06 -35.39
N LEU A 23 46.23 27.44 -35.67
CA LEU A 23 47.36 26.56 -35.95
C LEU A 23 47.46 25.48 -34.87
N THR A 24 47.22 24.22 -35.24
CA THR A 24 47.72 23.08 -34.48
C THR A 24 48.91 22.53 -35.25
N SER A 25 50.11 22.85 -34.74
CA SER A 25 51.30 22.12 -35.14
C SER A 25 51.15 20.69 -34.62
N SER A 26 51.11 19.73 -35.55
CA SER A 26 51.46 18.35 -35.27
C SER A 26 52.93 18.33 -34.86
N ASP A 27 53.17 18.12 -33.58
CA ASP A 27 54.44 17.58 -33.09
C ASP A 27 54.14 16.20 -32.51
N ASP A 28 54.47 15.19 -33.32
CA ASP A 28 54.32 13.79 -33.01
C ASP A 28 55.57 13.33 -32.26
N THR A 29 55.63 13.66 -30.96
CA THR A 29 56.65 13.11 -30.06
C THR A 29 56.08 12.86 -28.64
N ASN A 30 55.76 11.59 -28.37
CA ASN A 30 55.78 10.99 -27.04
C ASN A 30 54.78 11.51 -25.98
N ASN A 31 53.48 11.48 -26.25
CA ASN A 31 52.48 11.93 -25.27
C ASN A 31 51.88 10.78 -24.44
N ARG A 32 52.63 10.28 -23.44
CA ARG A 32 52.07 9.47 -22.34
C ARG A 32 51.55 10.39 -21.23
N THR A 33 50.50 11.15 -21.49
CA THR A 33 49.78 11.84 -20.42
C THR A 33 48.30 11.46 -20.43
N SER A 34 47.96 10.50 -19.57
CA SER A 34 46.58 10.30 -19.15
C SER A 34 46.18 11.52 -18.29
N SER A 35 45.36 12.41 -18.84
CA SER A 35 44.81 13.53 -18.08
C SER A 35 43.61 13.03 -17.26
N ILE A 36 43.51 13.48 -16.01
CA ILE A 36 42.38 13.16 -15.13
C ILE A 36 41.28 14.19 -15.36
N ALA A 37 40.05 13.73 -15.58
CA ALA A 37 38.87 14.57 -15.77
C ALA A 37 37.71 14.12 -14.85
N ASN A 38 36.69 14.97 -14.71
CA ASN A 38 35.43 14.65 -14.01
C ASN A 38 35.59 14.04 -12.61
N LEU A 39 36.57 14.53 -11.83
CA LEU A 39 36.75 14.10 -10.44
C LEU A 39 35.50 14.43 -9.61
N SER A 40 34.89 13.42 -9.03
CA SER A 40 33.72 13.54 -8.15
C SER A 40 33.94 12.71 -6.89
N CYS A 41 33.33 13.12 -5.78
CA CYS A 41 33.45 12.43 -4.50
C CYS A 41 32.10 12.37 -3.77
N LEU A 42 31.85 11.24 -3.11
CA LEU A 42 30.66 10.95 -2.32
C LEU A 42 31.07 10.54 -0.91
N PHE A 43 30.41 11.12 0.11
CA PHE A 43 30.66 10.83 1.52
C PHE A 43 29.52 10.00 2.11
N TYR A 44 29.83 9.05 2.98
CA TYR A 44 28.84 8.16 3.60
C TYR A 44 29.39 7.54 4.89
N ASP A 45 28.53 6.91 5.69
CA ASP A 45 28.86 6.24 6.97
C ASP A 45 29.67 7.09 7.97
N ASN A 46 29.55 8.43 7.85
CA ASN A 46 30.27 9.45 8.63
C ASN A 46 31.83 9.41 8.53
N THR A 47 32.39 8.35 7.94
CA THR A 47 33.82 8.04 7.97
C THR A 47 34.38 7.54 6.65
N LYS A 48 33.56 7.52 5.59
CA LYS A 48 33.93 6.98 4.29
C LYS A 48 33.77 8.03 3.20
N MET A 49 34.70 7.99 2.25
CA MET A 49 34.69 8.82 1.05
C MET A 49 35.04 7.94 -0.15
N ASN A 50 34.19 7.96 -1.17
CA ASN A 50 34.46 7.36 -2.48
C ASN A 50 34.66 8.48 -3.49
N CYS A 51 35.79 8.49 -4.17
CA CYS A 51 36.01 9.40 -5.28
C CYS A 51 36.18 8.62 -6.57
N THR A 52 35.62 9.13 -7.66
CA THR A 52 35.75 8.58 -9.01
C THR A 52 36.19 9.68 -9.97
N TRP A 53 36.84 9.27 -11.05
CA TRP A 53 37.31 10.18 -12.09
C TRP A 53 37.41 9.45 -13.42
N ASP A 54 37.38 10.23 -14.49
CA ASP A 54 37.61 9.76 -15.84
C ASP A 54 39.10 9.89 -16.18
N ILE A 55 39.57 8.95 -17.01
CA ILE A 55 40.90 8.99 -17.57
C ILE A 55 40.77 9.36 -19.04
N ASP A 56 41.32 10.50 -19.42
CA ASP A 56 41.44 10.90 -20.81
C ASP A 56 42.49 10.02 -21.48
N GLY A 57 42.08 9.24 -22.48
CA GLY A 57 42.95 8.31 -23.21
C GLY A 57 42.92 6.88 -22.68
N LYS A 58 43.83 6.03 -23.17
CA LYS A 58 43.87 4.62 -22.76
C LYS A 58 44.42 4.50 -21.32
N PRO A 59 43.69 3.86 -20.39
CA PRO A 59 44.21 3.58 -19.06
C PRO A 59 45.48 2.74 -19.18
N GLN A 60 46.55 3.17 -18.51
CA GLN A 60 47.75 2.36 -18.42
C GLN A 60 47.47 1.14 -17.53
N ALA A 61 47.78 -0.06 -18.03
CA ALA A 61 47.76 -1.26 -17.20
C ALA A 61 48.69 -1.05 -15.99
N ASP A 62 48.18 -1.31 -14.79
CA ASP A 62 48.87 -1.13 -13.50
C ASP A 62 49.13 0.32 -13.03
N ALA A 63 48.45 1.32 -13.61
CA ALA A 63 48.51 2.68 -13.08
C ALA A 63 48.00 2.74 -11.63
N ARG A 64 48.80 3.35 -10.74
CA ARG A 64 48.40 3.61 -9.35
C ARG A 64 48.20 5.09 -9.16
N TYR A 65 47.07 5.48 -8.59
CA TYR A 65 46.78 6.86 -8.27
C TYR A 65 46.94 7.12 -6.77
N ILE A 66 47.30 8.36 -6.45
CA ILE A 66 47.37 8.87 -5.08
C ILE A 66 46.26 9.91 -4.94
N LEU A 67 45.34 9.66 -4.03
CA LEU A 67 44.36 10.64 -3.60
C LEU A 67 44.89 11.38 -2.39
N SER A 68 44.71 12.69 -2.37
CA SER A 68 45.09 13.53 -1.25
C SER A 68 44.02 14.55 -0.93
N TYR A 69 43.84 14.85 0.34
CA TYR A 69 42.82 15.82 0.76
C TYR A 69 43.30 16.71 1.91
N MET A 70 42.74 17.91 1.97
CA MET A 70 43.05 18.94 2.96
C MET A 70 41.78 19.69 3.37
N MET A 71 41.52 19.73 4.68
CA MET A 71 40.39 20.44 5.27
C MET A 71 40.83 21.79 5.83
N ASN A 72 40.00 22.82 5.68
CA ASN A 72 40.25 24.11 6.33
C ASN A 72 39.96 23.99 7.84
N GLY A 73 40.93 24.31 8.69
CA GLY A 73 40.74 24.43 10.15
C GLY A 73 41.55 23.46 11.03
N LYS A 74 42.02 22.33 10.50
CA LYS A 74 43.04 21.49 11.16
C LYS A 74 44.42 21.83 10.62
N ASN A 75 45.47 21.63 11.42
CA ASN A 75 46.87 21.66 10.97
C ASN A 75 46.95 21.01 9.58
N ARG A 76 47.44 21.75 8.59
CA ARG A 76 47.41 21.55 7.12
C ARG A 76 48.04 20.23 6.64
N SER A 77 47.73 19.13 7.30
CA SER A 77 48.23 17.80 7.06
C SER A 77 47.47 17.26 5.86
N LYS A 78 48.13 17.33 4.71
CA LYS A 78 47.69 16.65 3.50
C LYS A 78 47.73 15.14 3.80
N ILE A 79 46.55 14.53 3.93
CA ILE A 79 46.46 13.08 4.11
C ILE A 79 46.49 12.43 2.73
N ASN A 80 47.38 11.46 2.54
CA ASN A 80 47.53 10.75 1.27
C ASN A 80 47.00 9.31 1.41
N LYS A 81 46.17 8.90 0.46
CA LYS A 81 45.77 7.51 0.25
C LYS A 81 46.46 7.00 -1.02
N SER A 82 47.35 6.03 -0.86
CA SER A 82 48.01 5.33 -1.96
C SER A 82 47.23 4.08 -2.38
N GLY A 83 47.50 3.59 -3.60
CA GLY A 83 46.93 2.35 -4.10
C GLY A 83 45.48 2.49 -4.60
N CYS A 84 45.07 3.70 -4.99
CA CYS A 84 43.80 3.89 -5.66
C CYS A 84 43.82 3.21 -7.04
N SER A 85 42.69 2.65 -7.45
CA SER A 85 42.50 2.02 -8.76
C SER A 85 42.46 3.06 -9.89
N ASN A 86 42.36 2.61 -11.15
CA ASN A 86 42.39 3.48 -12.33
C ASN A 86 41.32 4.59 -12.32
N ALA A 87 40.12 4.30 -11.85
CA ALA A 87 38.98 5.23 -11.94
C ALA A 87 38.29 5.50 -10.60
N ALA A 88 38.80 4.95 -9.50
CA ALA A 88 38.17 5.08 -8.20
C ALA A 88 39.16 4.97 -7.03
N CYS A 89 38.88 5.70 -5.96
CA CYS A 89 39.54 5.56 -4.67
C CYS A 89 38.53 5.49 -3.52
N HIS A 90 38.72 4.49 -2.67
CA HIS A 90 37.95 4.33 -1.43
C HIS A 90 38.82 4.72 -0.22
N VAL A 91 38.36 5.71 0.54
CA VAL A 91 38.99 6.16 1.77
C VAL A 91 38.11 5.75 2.95
N GLN A 92 38.72 5.03 3.90
CA GLN A 92 38.12 4.68 5.18
C GLN A 92 38.75 5.52 6.29
N LYS A 93 38.02 5.71 7.40
CA LYS A 93 38.46 6.52 8.56
C LYS A 93 38.76 7.98 8.17
N PHE A 94 37.93 8.52 7.28
CA PHE A 94 37.89 9.93 6.99
C PHE A 94 37.19 10.66 8.14
N GLU A 95 37.76 11.74 8.65
CA GLU A 95 37.09 12.57 9.65
C GLU A 95 36.23 13.61 8.93
N LEU A 96 34.92 13.35 8.85
CA LEU A 96 33.99 14.17 8.10
C LEU A 96 33.72 15.50 8.80
N PHE A 97 34.03 16.59 8.11
CA PHE A 97 33.64 17.94 8.50
C PHE A 97 32.63 18.50 7.49
N LEU A 98 31.34 18.31 7.74
CA LEU A 98 30.25 18.57 6.79
C LEU A 98 30.25 19.98 6.20
N PHE A 99 30.41 20.97 7.07
CA PHE A 99 30.16 22.38 6.74
C PHE A 99 31.43 23.15 6.35
N GLY A 100 32.59 22.49 6.30
CA GLY A 100 33.82 23.11 5.80
C GLY A 100 34.20 22.61 4.42
N LYS A 101 34.70 23.53 3.59
CA LYS A 101 35.24 23.17 2.28
C LYS A 101 36.46 22.28 2.43
N ILE A 102 36.49 21.20 1.65
CA ILE A 102 37.63 20.29 1.52
C ILE A 102 38.20 20.41 0.11
N LYS A 103 39.53 20.48 0.02
CA LYS A 103 40.25 20.35 -1.25
C LYS A 103 40.69 18.91 -1.42
N ILE A 104 40.25 18.27 -2.51
CA ILE A 104 40.60 16.90 -2.85
C ILE A 104 41.37 16.92 -4.17
N CYS A 105 42.47 16.19 -4.23
CA CYS A 105 43.38 16.15 -5.36
C CYS A 105 43.75 14.70 -5.70
N VAL A 106 43.75 14.36 -6.99
CA VAL A 106 44.20 13.07 -7.50
C VAL A 106 45.38 13.28 -8.44
N GLN A 107 46.37 12.39 -8.35
CA GLN A 107 47.53 12.38 -9.22
C GLN A 107 47.97 10.95 -9.50
N LEU A 108 48.54 10.72 -10.68
CA LEU A 108 49.22 9.47 -11.00
C LEU A 108 50.47 9.34 -10.10
N SER A 109 50.70 8.15 -9.54
CA SER A 109 51.85 7.89 -8.67
C SER A 109 53.14 8.14 -9.42
N GLN A 110 54.08 8.85 -8.77
CA GLN A 110 55.40 9.19 -9.33
C GLN A 110 55.37 10.05 -10.61
N SER A 111 54.22 10.62 -10.97
CA SER A 111 54.13 11.57 -12.08
C SER A 111 54.54 12.98 -11.65
N PRO A 112 55.33 13.71 -12.45
CA PRO A 112 55.63 15.12 -12.22
C PRO A 112 54.45 16.04 -12.61
N ALA A 113 53.39 15.50 -13.20
CA ALA A 113 52.22 16.28 -13.61
C ALA A 113 51.50 16.91 -12.41
N LYS A 114 50.89 18.07 -12.65
CA LYS A 114 50.10 18.77 -11.64
C LYS A 114 48.88 17.93 -11.24
N PRO A 115 48.57 17.78 -9.94
CA PRO A 115 47.38 17.06 -9.51
C PRO A 115 46.10 17.73 -10.00
N HIS A 116 45.12 16.94 -10.40
CA HIS A 116 43.76 17.40 -10.66
C HIS A 116 43.03 17.56 -9.33
N CYS A 117 42.49 18.75 -9.06
CA CYS A 117 41.90 19.07 -7.75
C CYS A 117 40.51 19.68 -7.88
N ILE A 118 39.63 19.31 -6.94
CA ILE A 118 38.32 19.91 -6.72
C ILE A 118 38.22 20.49 -5.31
N ILE A 119 37.33 21.46 -5.12
CA ILE A 119 36.95 21.98 -3.81
C ILE A 119 35.46 21.76 -3.65
N ILE A 120 35.07 21.00 -2.63
CA ILE A 120 33.68 20.64 -2.40
C ILE A 120 33.28 20.91 -0.95
N LEU A 121 31.96 21.07 -0.74
CA LEU A 121 31.36 21.14 0.58
C LEU A 121 30.78 19.75 0.89
N PRO A 122 31.31 18.98 1.85
CA PRO A 122 30.90 17.59 2.05
C PRO A 122 29.42 17.40 2.29
N VAL A 123 28.74 18.35 2.94
CA VAL A 123 27.28 18.28 3.20
C VAL A 123 26.43 18.19 1.94
N THR A 124 26.89 18.71 0.79
CA THR A 124 26.14 18.62 -0.47
C THR A 124 26.30 17.26 -1.15
N TYR A 125 27.41 16.56 -0.87
CA TYR A 125 27.75 15.26 -1.47
C TYR A 125 27.72 14.12 -0.44
N TYR A 126 27.03 14.29 0.67
CA TYR A 126 26.85 13.25 1.67
C TYR A 126 25.61 12.41 1.33
N LYS A 127 25.80 11.11 1.18
CA LYS A 127 24.73 10.12 0.98
C LYS A 127 24.41 9.47 2.32
N ALA A 128 23.25 9.80 2.87
CA ALA A 128 22.71 9.14 4.05
C ALA A 128 22.28 7.70 3.74
N SER A 129 22.08 6.91 4.79
CA SER A 129 21.41 5.61 4.67
C SER A 129 19.93 5.83 4.31
N PRO A 130 19.25 4.84 3.71
CA PRO A 130 17.80 4.87 3.59
C PRO A 130 17.13 4.89 4.98
N PRO A 131 15.94 5.51 5.11
CA PRO A 131 15.07 5.34 6.29
C PRO A 131 14.81 3.86 6.59
N ILE A 132 14.67 3.54 7.87
CA ILE A 132 14.44 2.17 8.33
C ILE A 132 13.03 2.01 8.92
N GLN A 133 12.61 0.75 9.09
CA GLN A 133 11.36 0.39 9.76
C GLN A 133 10.11 1.11 9.24
N VAL A 134 9.89 1.11 7.92
CA VAL A 134 8.64 1.64 7.35
C VAL A 134 7.47 0.75 7.79
N LYS A 135 6.63 1.30 8.66
CA LYS A 135 5.47 0.65 9.28
C LYS A 135 4.19 1.27 8.75
N ILE A 136 3.15 0.46 8.75
CA ILE A 136 1.80 0.87 8.38
C ILE A 136 0.93 0.73 9.62
N ASN A 137 0.31 1.83 10.03
CA ASN A 137 -0.68 1.84 11.09
C ASN A 137 -1.97 2.46 10.55
N GLU A 138 -2.96 1.61 10.26
CA GLU A 138 -4.17 2.01 9.54
C GLU A 138 -3.80 2.77 8.25
N SER A 139 -4.30 4.00 8.06
CA SER A 139 -4.02 4.83 6.89
C SER A 139 -2.70 5.61 6.93
N LYS A 140 -1.88 5.39 7.96
CA LYS A 140 -0.63 6.14 8.19
C LYS A 140 0.58 5.26 7.89
N VAL A 141 1.47 5.80 7.07
CA VAL A 141 2.80 5.27 6.86
C VAL A 141 3.74 6.03 7.79
N GLU A 142 4.45 5.30 8.64
CA GLU A 142 5.42 5.84 9.58
C GLU A 142 6.77 5.19 9.32
N TRP A 143 7.86 5.93 9.50
CA TRP A 143 9.21 5.40 9.34
C TRP A 143 10.14 5.96 10.41
N GLU A 144 11.26 5.28 10.61
CA GLU A 144 12.33 5.78 11.46
C GLU A 144 13.39 6.49 10.59
N PRO A 145 14.13 7.47 11.17
CA PRO A 145 15.22 8.14 10.48
C PRO A 145 16.26 7.16 9.91
N PRO A 146 17.11 7.60 8.97
CA PRO A 146 18.25 6.82 8.47
C PRO A 146 19.03 6.11 9.58
N GLY A 147 19.21 4.80 9.41
CA GLY A 147 19.93 3.99 10.39
C GLY A 147 21.45 4.19 10.30
N GLY A 148 22.12 4.00 11.44
CA GLY A 148 23.56 4.15 11.56
C GLY A 148 23.97 5.51 12.11
N ILE A 149 25.27 5.81 12.05
CA ILE A 149 25.82 7.07 12.55
C ILE A 149 25.89 8.06 11.40
N HIS A 150 25.12 9.13 11.52
CA HIS A 150 25.11 10.25 10.58
C HIS A 150 25.66 11.51 11.25
N PRO A 151 26.27 12.42 10.47
CA PRO A 151 26.81 13.67 10.98
C PRO A 151 25.74 14.72 11.35
N SER A 152 24.48 14.48 11.01
CA SER A 152 23.29 15.23 11.44
C SER A 152 22.14 14.25 11.66
N GLU A 153 21.28 14.53 12.62
CA GLU A 153 20.02 13.80 12.86
C GLU A 153 18.81 14.48 12.20
N ASP A 154 19.01 15.65 11.59
CA ASP A 154 17.98 16.41 10.88
C ASP A 154 17.97 16.04 9.39
N PHE A 155 16.82 15.54 8.91
CA PHE A 155 16.64 15.00 7.58
C PHE A 155 15.37 15.52 6.92
N PHE A 156 15.46 15.77 5.61
CA PHE A 156 14.30 15.86 4.73
C PHE A 156 14.01 14.51 4.10
N TYR A 157 12.73 14.22 3.88
CA TYR A 157 12.28 12.97 3.30
C TYR A 157 11.60 13.18 1.96
N GLN A 158 11.65 12.15 1.13
CA GLN A 158 10.78 12.00 -0.01
C GLN A 158 10.06 10.67 0.10
N ILE A 159 8.75 10.71 -0.10
CA ILE A 159 7.91 9.52 -0.19
C ILE A 159 7.47 9.32 -1.64
N GLU A 160 7.71 8.11 -2.15
CA GLU A 160 7.16 7.63 -3.41
C GLU A 160 5.98 6.71 -3.09
N ILE A 161 4.82 7.05 -3.65
CA ILE A 161 3.58 6.30 -3.52
C ILE A 161 3.17 5.85 -4.91
N THR A 162 3.15 4.54 -5.12
CA THR A 162 2.71 3.91 -6.37
C THR A 162 1.34 3.28 -6.14
N ASP A 163 0.30 3.77 -6.80
CA ASP A 163 -0.98 3.07 -6.89
C ASP A 163 -0.81 1.85 -7.79
N ARG A 164 -0.92 0.66 -7.24
CA ARG A 164 -0.70 -0.59 -8.00
C ARG A 164 -1.86 -0.94 -8.92
N SER A 165 -3.02 -0.30 -8.76
CA SER A 165 -4.20 -0.53 -9.60
C SER A 165 -4.03 0.14 -10.96
N ASP A 166 -3.49 1.37 -10.93
CA ASP A 166 -3.39 2.26 -12.09
C ASP A 166 -1.93 2.50 -12.53
N ASP A 167 -0.94 1.89 -11.84
CA ASP A 167 0.52 2.12 -11.95
C ASP A 167 0.95 3.60 -11.89
N VAL A 168 0.15 4.42 -11.20
CA VAL A 168 0.41 5.86 -11.07
C VAL A 168 1.37 6.10 -9.91
N LYS A 169 2.51 6.74 -10.22
CA LYS A 169 3.54 7.11 -9.24
C LYS A 169 3.42 8.57 -8.86
N LYS A 170 3.49 8.84 -7.55
CA LYS A 170 3.53 10.19 -6.99
C LYS A 170 4.70 10.30 -6.03
N ILE A 171 5.51 11.33 -6.19
CA ILE A 171 6.60 11.66 -5.27
C ILE A 171 6.24 12.95 -4.54
N LYS A 172 6.44 12.96 -3.22
CA LYS A 172 6.18 14.11 -2.36
C LYS A 172 7.36 14.33 -1.41
N ASP A 173 7.71 15.61 -1.23
CA ASP A 173 8.64 16.02 -0.18
C ASP A 173 7.91 16.07 1.15
N VAL A 174 8.54 15.56 2.21
CA VAL A 174 7.94 15.43 3.55
C VAL A 174 8.98 15.82 4.60
N GLU A 175 8.58 16.69 5.53
CA GLU A 175 9.46 17.14 6.63
C GLU A 175 9.31 16.28 7.89
N SER A 176 8.28 15.44 7.96
CA SER A 176 7.99 14.57 9.09
C SER A 176 8.19 13.09 8.75
N THR A 177 8.36 12.26 9.77
CA THR A 177 8.54 10.79 9.64
C THR A 177 7.23 10.02 9.46
N LYS A 178 6.17 10.70 9.00
CA LYS A 178 4.84 10.14 8.84
C LYS A 178 4.13 10.73 7.63
N TRP A 179 3.28 9.93 7.01
CA TRP A 179 2.44 10.32 5.89
C TRP A 179 1.09 9.62 5.95
N SER A 180 0.00 10.33 5.61
CA SER A 180 -1.35 9.76 5.56
C SER A 180 -1.76 9.50 4.12
N ILE A 181 -2.23 8.29 3.83
CA ILE A 181 -2.76 7.94 2.51
C ILE A 181 -4.25 8.30 2.47
N GLU A 182 -4.63 9.16 1.52
CA GLU A 182 -6.00 9.67 1.40
C GLU A 182 -7.03 8.57 1.09
N ASN A 183 -6.72 7.66 0.15
CA ASN A 183 -7.64 6.60 -0.28
C ASN A 183 -7.11 5.22 0.14
N TRP A 184 -7.43 4.76 1.34
CA TRP A 184 -6.96 3.47 1.87
C TRP A 184 -7.59 2.22 1.23
N ASN A 185 -8.54 2.37 0.30
CA ASN A 185 -9.25 1.25 -0.33
C ASN A 185 -8.53 0.68 -1.55
N LYS A 186 -7.34 1.20 -1.89
CA LYS A 186 -6.53 0.75 -3.02
C LYS A 186 -5.25 0.05 -2.55
N ARG A 187 -4.61 -0.67 -3.48
CA ARG A 187 -3.29 -1.26 -3.27
C ARG A 187 -2.20 -0.23 -3.55
N TYR A 188 -1.30 -0.02 -2.60
CA TYR A 188 -0.14 0.86 -2.79
C TYR A 188 1.19 0.14 -2.62
N SER A 189 2.22 0.68 -3.26
CA SER A 189 3.62 0.42 -2.91
C SER A 189 4.24 1.73 -2.47
N VAL A 190 4.84 1.75 -1.29
CA VAL A 190 5.43 2.95 -0.71
C VAL A 190 6.92 2.75 -0.49
N ARG A 191 7.71 3.75 -0.87
CA ARG A 191 9.15 3.83 -0.60
C ARG A 191 9.46 5.21 -0.06
N VAL A 192 10.46 5.28 0.81
CA VAL A 192 10.93 6.53 1.42
C VAL A 192 12.43 6.63 1.23
N ARG A 193 12.93 7.83 0.97
CA ARG A 193 14.36 8.17 1.00
C ARG A 193 14.56 9.44 1.81
N ALA A 194 15.80 9.71 2.20
CA ALA A 194 16.16 10.84 3.04
C ALA A 194 17.40 11.56 2.51
N LYS A 195 17.53 12.82 2.88
CA LYS A 195 18.77 13.59 2.74
C LYS A 195 18.95 14.47 3.97
N ILE A 196 20.18 14.87 4.27
CA ILE A 196 20.44 15.78 5.38
C ILE A 196 19.71 17.10 5.12
N ASN A 197 18.97 17.58 6.11
CA ASN A 197 18.44 18.94 6.09
C ASN A 197 19.59 19.91 6.37
N ASN A 198 20.10 20.53 5.30
CA ASN A 198 21.19 21.50 5.34
C ASN A 198 20.79 22.83 4.70
N HIS A 199 19.50 23.04 4.43
CA HIS A 199 18.95 24.18 3.67
C HIS A 199 19.60 24.43 2.29
N ILE A 200 20.33 23.44 1.75
CA ILE A 200 20.92 23.48 0.41
C ILE A 200 20.12 22.50 -0.47
N SER A 201 19.54 23.02 -1.55
CA SER A 201 18.68 22.25 -2.47
C SER A 201 19.40 21.03 -3.07
N ASP A 202 20.67 21.20 -3.41
CA ASP A 202 21.44 20.28 -4.27
C ASP A 202 22.13 19.15 -3.49
N SER A 203 21.64 18.84 -2.30
CA SER A 203 22.12 17.72 -1.48
C SER A 203 21.73 16.37 -2.06
N VAL A 204 22.64 15.40 -1.94
CA VAL A 204 22.43 14.02 -2.41
C VAL A 204 21.37 13.29 -1.59
N TRP A 205 20.43 12.66 -2.28
CA TRP A 205 19.46 11.74 -1.68
C TRP A 205 20.07 10.37 -1.37
N SER A 206 19.59 9.74 -0.30
CA SER A 206 19.84 8.32 -0.06
C SER A 206 19.17 7.45 -1.12
N ASP A 207 19.55 6.17 -1.14
CA ASP A 207 18.79 5.19 -1.89
C ASP A 207 17.38 5.07 -1.31
N TRP A 208 16.43 4.66 -2.15
CA TRP A 208 15.09 4.32 -1.68
C TRP A 208 15.15 3.15 -0.70
N CYS A 209 14.38 3.23 0.38
CA CYS A 209 14.16 2.08 1.24
C CYS A 209 13.44 0.97 0.47
N GLN A 210 13.44 -0.23 1.05
CA GLN A 210 12.65 -1.33 0.51
C GLN A 210 11.17 -0.92 0.44
N ALA A 211 10.51 -1.30 -0.65
CA ALA A 211 9.11 -1.01 -0.85
C ALA A 211 8.24 -1.79 0.14
N VAL A 212 7.34 -1.09 0.81
CA VAL A 212 6.29 -1.70 1.62
C VAL A 212 5.00 -1.70 0.82
N ASN A 213 4.32 -2.84 0.82
CA ASN A 213 3.07 -3.00 0.10
C ASN A 213 1.91 -2.84 1.07
N ILE A 214 0.96 -2.03 0.65
CA ILE A 214 -0.27 -1.76 1.37
C ILE A 214 -1.37 -2.46 0.58
N ASP A 215 -1.99 -3.44 1.21
CA ASP A 215 -3.18 -4.06 0.68
C ASP A 215 -4.43 -3.38 1.27
N PRO A 216 -5.52 -3.29 0.50
CA PRO A 216 -6.77 -2.72 0.97
C PRO A 216 -7.27 -3.54 2.16
N VAL A 217 -7.61 -2.84 3.24
CA VAL A 217 -8.37 -3.44 4.33
C VAL A 217 -9.81 -3.57 3.85
N PHE A 218 -10.13 -4.70 3.22
CA PHE A 218 -11.51 -5.05 2.99
C PHE A 218 -12.14 -5.26 4.37
N LYS A 219 -13.05 -4.38 4.76
CA LYS A 219 -13.99 -4.71 5.83
C LYS A 219 -14.81 -5.87 5.28
N ASP A 220 -14.55 -7.09 5.75
CA ASP A 220 -15.27 -8.28 5.31
C ASP A 220 -16.74 -8.16 5.74
N TRP A 221 -17.55 -7.55 4.87
CA TRP A 221 -19.00 -7.44 5.06
C TRP A 221 -19.72 -8.77 4.80
N THR A 222 -19.00 -9.78 4.31
CA THR A 222 -19.52 -11.13 4.03
C THR A 222 -20.14 -11.75 5.28
N LEU A 223 -19.42 -11.74 6.41
CA LEU A 223 -19.90 -12.28 7.69
C LEU A 223 -21.14 -11.55 8.24
N PRO A 224 -21.17 -10.21 8.39
CA PRO A 224 -22.37 -9.52 8.87
C PRO A 224 -23.56 -9.70 7.93
N ILE A 225 -23.36 -9.70 6.61
CA ILE A 225 -24.44 -9.94 5.63
C ILE A 225 -25.02 -11.35 5.82
N VAL A 226 -24.17 -12.38 5.93
CA VAL A 226 -24.62 -13.77 6.15
C VAL A 226 -25.38 -13.90 7.47
N ILE A 227 -24.89 -13.28 8.55
CA ILE A 227 -25.58 -13.27 9.85
C ILE A 227 -26.95 -12.59 9.74
N THR A 228 -27.04 -11.44 9.05
CA THR A 228 -28.31 -10.75 8.82
C THR A 228 -29.29 -11.60 8.02
N LEU A 229 -28.83 -12.32 6.99
CA LEU A 229 -29.67 -13.22 6.20
C LEU A 229 -30.19 -14.40 7.03
N ILE A 230 -29.36 -14.98 7.90
CA ILE A 230 -29.77 -16.07 8.80
C ILE A 230 -30.84 -15.58 9.78
N ILE A 231 -30.61 -14.44 10.44
CA ILE A 231 -31.57 -13.86 11.40
C ILE A 231 -32.90 -13.55 10.70
N SER A 232 -32.86 -12.93 9.52
CA SER A 232 -34.04 -12.65 8.71
C SER A 232 -34.80 -13.94 8.35
N GLY A 233 -34.09 -14.98 7.91
CA GLY A 233 -34.67 -16.28 7.61
C GLY A 233 -35.39 -16.90 8.82
N VAL A 234 -34.76 -16.88 10.00
CA VAL A 234 -35.36 -17.38 11.25
C VAL A 234 -36.63 -16.61 11.60
N LEU A 235 -36.63 -15.29 11.49
CA LEU A 235 -37.81 -14.46 11.75
C LEU A 235 -38.97 -14.76 10.79
N VAL A 236 -38.68 -14.98 9.51
CA VAL A 236 -39.69 -15.34 8.50
C VAL A 236 -40.29 -16.71 8.81
N VAL A 237 -39.46 -17.71 9.16
CA VAL A 237 -39.95 -19.04 9.56
C VAL A 237 -40.83 -18.94 10.81
N LEU A 238 -40.41 -18.19 11.83
CA LEU A 238 -41.21 -17.97 13.04
C LEU A 238 -42.55 -17.31 12.72
N PHE A 239 -42.57 -16.28 11.87
CA PHE A 239 -43.79 -15.62 11.43
C PHE A 239 -44.74 -16.59 10.72
N ILE A 240 -44.24 -17.42 9.81
CA ILE A 240 -45.05 -18.45 9.12
C ILE A 240 -45.62 -19.46 10.12
N VAL A 241 -44.83 -19.90 11.10
CA VAL A 241 -45.30 -20.84 12.15
C VAL A 241 -46.41 -20.21 12.98
N ILE A 242 -46.24 -18.94 13.39
CA ILE A 242 -47.24 -18.20 14.15
C ILE A 242 -48.53 -18.05 13.33
N CYS A 243 -48.45 -17.61 12.08
CA CYS A 243 -49.61 -17.51 11.18
C CYS A 243 -50.33 -18.86 11.02
N ARG A 244 -49.58 -19.94 10.81
CA ARG A 244 -50.16 -21.30 10.73
C ARG A 244 -50.85 -21.71 12.03
N ARG A 245 -50.27 -21.41 13.19
CA ARG A 245 -50.91 -21.66 14.49
C ARG A 245 -52.21 -20.90 14.63
N TYR A 246 -52.25 -19.62 14.25
CA TYR A 246 -53.48 -18.82 14.28
C TYR A 246 -54.56 -19.36 13.36
N VAL A 247 -54.23 -19.71 12.11
CA VAL A 247 -55.19 -20.31 11.16
C VAL A 247 -55.70 -21.66 11.66
N LEU A 248 -54.85 -22.49 12.27
CA LEU A 248 -55.26 -23.76 12.87
C LEU A 248 -56.15 -23.55 14.11
N LEU A 249 -55.85 -22.54 14.94
CA LEU A 249 -56.67 -22.15 16.10
C LEU A 249 -58.04 -21.65 15.65
N GLU A 250 -58.11 -20.83 14.60
CA GLU A 250 -59.35 -20.37 14.00
C GLU A 250 -60.18 -21.53 13.44
N ASN A 251 -59.55 -22.50 12.78
CA ASN A 251 -60.25 -23.67 12.24
C ASN A 251 -60.74 -24.66 13.33
N LEU A 252 -60.02 -24.80 14.44
CA LEU A 252 -60.41 -25.69 15.55
C LEU A 252 -61.44 -25.05 16.49
N CYS A 253 -61.40 -23.72 16.64
CA CYS A 253 -62.42 -22.96 17.34
C CYS A 253 -63.58 -22.65 16.39
N GLN A 254 -64.44 -23.63 16.13
CA GLN A 254 -65.75 -23.32 15.54
C GLN A 254 -66.45 -22.25 16.40
N PRO A 255 -67.03 -21.19 15.82
CA PRO A 255 -67.81 -20.23 16.59
C PRO A 255 -68.91 -21.01 17.32
N ILE A 256 -68.97 -20.86 18.65
CA ILE A 256 -69.99 -21.50 19.49
C ILE A 256 -71.36 -21.16 18.86
N PRO A 257 -72.14 -22.15 18.38
CA PRO A 257 -73.41 -21.87 17.73
C PRO A 257 -74.31 -21.12 18.70
N ASP A 258 -74.80 -19.96 18.28
CA ASP A 258 -75.59 -19.06 19.12
C ASP A 258 -76.80 -19.82 19.72
N PRO A 259 -76.87 -20.00 21.06
CA PRO A 259 -77.91 -20.79 21.69
C PRO A 259 -79.31 -20.18 21.54
N LYS A 260 -79.41 -18.89 21.16
CA LYS A 260 -80.69 -18.19 20.97
C LYS A 260 -81.67 -18.93 20.07
N ASN A 261 -81.19 -19.60 19.02
CA ASN A 261 -82.09 -20.28 18.08
C ASN A 261 -82.62 -21.62 18.60
N ARG A 262 -81.89 -22.30 19.49
CA ARG A 262 -82.32 -23.57 20.10
C ARG A 262 -83.25 -23.39 21.30
N PHE A 263 -83.12 -22.27 22.00
CA PHE A 263 -83.86 -21.99 23.23
C PHE A 263 -84.82 -20.80 23.08
N LYS A 264 -85.23 -20.51 21.85
CA LYS A 264 -86.09 -19.36 21.54
C LYS A 264 -87.40 -19.36 22.34
N GLY A 265 -88.02 -20.53 22.51
CA GLY A 265 -89.21 -20.68 23.35
C GLY A 265 -88.98 -20.41 24.84
N LEU A 266 -87.82 -20.79 25.38
CA LEU A 266 -87.44 -20.54 26.77
C LEU A 266 -87.23 -19.05 27.03
N ILE A 267 -86.57 -18.36 26.10
CA ILE A 267 -86.23 -16.94 26.26
C ILE A 267 -87.46 -16.07 25.99
N ASP A 268 -88.21 -16.36 24.92
CA ASP A 268 -89.31 -15.49 24.48
C ASP A 268 -90.58 -15.65 25.34
N HIS A 269 -90.88 -16.86 25.83
CA HIS A 269 -92.13 -17.13 26.56
C HIS A 269 -91.93 -17.27 28.08
N HIS A 270 -90.76 -17.72 28.51
CA HIS A 270 -90.45 -17.98 29.93
C HIS A 270 -89.36 -17.04 30.47
N ASN A 271 -88.95 -16.02 29.71
CA ASN A 271 -87.97 -15.01 30.11
C ASN A 271 -86.64 -15.59 30.64
N GLY A 272 -86.27 -16.80 30.17
CA GLY A 272 -85.09 -17.53 30.63
C GLY A 272 -85.30 -18.44 31.84
N ASP A 273 -86.51 -18.55 32.39
CA ASP A 273 -86.83 -19.46 33.49
C ASP A 273 -87.01 -20.91 32.99
N PHE A 274 -85.99 -21.72 33.27
CA PHE A 274 -85.93 -23.10 32.82
C PHE A 274 -86.90 -24.03 33.54
N GLN A 275 -87.24 -23.74 34.80
CA GLN A 275 -88.16 -24.55 35.60
C GLN A 275 -89.58 -24.42 35.05
N GLU A 276 -90.00 -23.19 34.75
CA GLU A 276 -91.33 -22.92 34.21
C GLU A 276 -91.53 -23.57 32.82
N TRP A 277 -90.50 -23.51 31.97
CA TRP A 277 -90.55 -24.09 30.63
C TRP A 277 -90.67 -25.62 30.61
N ILE A 278 -89.94 -26.32 31.49
CA ILE A 278 -90.05 -27.79 31.60
C ILE A 278 -91.42 -28.21 32.11
N ASN A 279 -91.94 -27.51 33.12
CA ASN A 279 -93.23 -27.84 33.72
C ASN A 279 -94.36 -27.66 32.69
N ALA A 280 -94.35 -26.58 31.89
CA ALA A 280 -95.30 -26.35 30.80
C ALA A 280 -95.28 -27.47 29.75
N LYS A 281 -94.10 -28.01 29.44
CA LYS A 281 -93.95 -29.12 28.49
C LYS A 281 -94.44 -30.44 29.05
N GLN A 282 -94.24 -30.68 30.35
CA GLN A 282 -94.72 -31.87 31.06
C GLN A 282 -96.26 -31.99 31.07
N PHE A 283 -96.98 -30.86 30.98
CA PHE A 283 -98.44 -30.84 30.80
C PHE A 283 -98.90 -31.18 29.38
N MET A 284 -98.07 -30.98 28.35
CA MET A 284 -98.39 -31.39 26.97
C MET A 284 -98.07 -32.86 26.70
N THR A 285 -97.17 -33.49 27.46
CA THR A 285 -96.78 -34.90 27.30
C THR A 285 -97.51 -35.84 28.29
N LYS A 286 -98.76 -35.54 28.65
CA LYS A 286 -99.67 -36.50 29.30
C LYS A 286 -100.67 -37.04 28.28
N VAL A 287 -100.15 -37.73 27.28
CA VAL A 287 -100.87 -38.75 26.50
C VAL A 287 -99.96 -39.99 26.55
N PRO A 288 -100.44 -41.16 27.04
CA PRO A 288 -99.58 -42.33 27.13
C PRO A 288 -99.39 -42.89 25.71
N GLU A 289 -98.20 -42.74 25.15
CA GLU A 289 -97.82 -43.48 23.94
C GLU A 289 -97.16 -44.80 24.38
N GLU A 290 -97.82 -45.89 23.97
CA GLU A 290 -97.48 -47.28 24.24
C GLU A 290 -96.03 -47.63 23.87
N CYS A 291 -95.37 -48.38 24.74
CA CYS A 291 -94.11 -49.05 24.44
C CYS A 291 -94.34 -50.17 23.42
N ILE A 292 -93.91 -49.97 22.17
CA ILE A 292 -93.75 -51.07 21.22
C ILE A 292 -92.46 -51.80 21.56
N ALA A 293 -92.58 -53.06 21.98
CA ALA A 293 -91.46 -53.97 22.16
C ALA A 293 -90.84 -54.30 20.79
N VAL A 294 -89.57 -53.98 20.60
CA VAL A 294 -88.78 -54.48 19.47
C VAL A 294 -88.04 -55.72 19.95
N ALA A 295 -88.34 -56.84 19.29
CA ALA A 295 -87.69 -58.12 19.51
C ALA A 295 -86.17 -58.00 19.25
N VAL A 296 -85.40 -58.55 20.18
CA VAL A 296 -83.97 -58.81 20.02
C VAL A 296 -83.87 -60.19 19.38
N ASP A 297 -83.47 -60.25 18.10
CA ASP A 297 -82.96 -61.49 17.54
C ASP A 297 -81.46 -61.57 17.82
N ASP A 298 -81.13 -62.41 18.81
CA ASP A 298 -79.80 -62.89 19.08
C ASP A 298 -79.39 -63.90 17.98
N GLU A 299 -78.50 -63.50 17.07
CA GLU A 299 -77.69 -64.48 16.35
C GLU A 299 -76.34 -64.64 17.06
N ILE A 300 -76.30 -65.66 17.93
CA ILE A 300 -75.10 -66.25 18.49
C ILE A 300 -74.55 -67.28 17.49
N PHE A 301 -73.28 -67.07 17.10
CA PHE A 301 -72.21 -68.05 16.82
C PHE A 301 -72.57 -69.50 16.44
N THR A 302 -71.92 -70.02 15.39
CA THR A 302 -71.07 -71.21 15.52
C THR A 302 -70.05 -71.36 14.38
N SER A 303 -68.82 -71.74 14.78
CA SER A 303 -67.78 -72.47 14.04
C SER A 303 -67.07 -71.77 12.87
#